data_AF-A0A380DZ80-F1
#
_entry.id   AF-A0A380DZ80-F1
#
_cell.length_a   1.000
_cell.length_b   1.000
_cell.length_c   1.000
_cell.angle_alpha   90.00
_cell.angle_beta   90.00
_cell.angle_gamma   90.00
#
_symmetry.space_group_name_H-M   'P 1'
#
loop_
_entity.id
_entity.type
_entity.pdbx_description
1 polymer ?
#
loop_
_entity_poly.entity_id
_entity_poly.type
_entity_poly.pdbx_seq_one_letter_code
_entity_poly.pdbx_strand_id
1 'polypeptide(L)'
;MEHIFREGQNGAPTLILLHGTGGDEFDLLPLGEALNENYHLLSIRGQVSENGMNRYFKRLGEGVYDEEDLAFRGQELLTFIKEAAERYDFDIEKAVLVGFSNGSI
;
A
#
# COMPACT_ATOMS: atom_id res chain seq x y z
N MET A 1 6.36 -6.82 -5.13
CA MET A 1 5.50 -5.74 -5.69
C MET A 1 6.38 -4.52 -5.94
N GLU A 2 6.03 -3.66 -6.91
CA GLU A 2 6.68 -2.36 -7.10
C GLU A 2 6.36 -1.46 -5.88
N HIS A 3 7.34 -0.78 -5.32
CA HIS A 3 7.17 -0.01 -4.08
C HIS A 3 8.33 0.95 -3.84
N ILE A 4 8.09 1.90 -2.93
CA ILE A 4 9.08 2.81 -2.37
C ILE A 4 9.13 2.57 -0.87
N PHE A 5 10.35 2.46 -0.33
CA PHE A 5 10.61 2.53 1.09
C PHE A 5 11.43 3.79 1.41
N ARG A 6 10.96 4.60 2.36
CA ARG A 6 11.72 5.73 2.95
C ARG A 6 11.93 5.44 4.42
N GLU A 7 13.19 5.43 4.83
CA GLU A 7 13.56 5.21 6.22
C GLU A 7 13.25 6.47 7.05
N GLY A 8 12.55 6.28 8.17
CA GLY A 8 12.30 7.31 9.18
C GLY A 8 13.36 7.29 10.29
N GLN A 9 13.01 7.81 11.47
CA GLN A 9 13.86 7.71 12.64
C GLN A 9 13.93 6.28 13.17
N ASN A 10 15.06 5.90 13.75
CA ASN A 10 15.25 4.57 14.31
C ASN A 10 14.17 4.23 15.36
N GLY A 11 13.50 3.10 15.18
CA GLY A 11 12.42 2.63 16.06
C GLY A 11 11.08 3.33 15.86
N ALA A 12 10.95 4.21 14.87
CA ALA A 12 9.67 4.83 14.54
C ALA A 12 8.69 3.79 13.94
N PRO A 13 7.37 4.02 14.06
CA PRO A 13 6.37 3.25 13.32
C PRO A 13 6.50 3.40 11.80
N THR A 14 5.83 2.52 11.05
CA THR A 14 5.79 2.55 9.58
C THR A 14 4.40 2.91 9.08
N LEU A 15 4.29 3.89 8.19
CA LEU A 15 3.08 4.14 7.41
C LEU A 15 3.14 3.33 6.12
N ILE A 16 2.15 2.46 5.91
CA ILE A 16 2.00 1.69 4.67
C ILE A 16 0.95 2.40 3.81
N LEU A 17 1.38 2.92 2.67
CA LEU A 17 0.60 3.81 1.83
C LEU A 17 0.00 3.05 0.64
N LEU A 18 -1.31 3.17 0.46
CA LEU A 18 -2.06 2.46 -0.57
C LEU A 18 -2.87 3.43 -1.45
N HIS A 19 -2.46 3.57 -2.71
CA HIS A 19 -2.97 4.58 -3.64
C HIS A 19 -4.41 4.35 -4.13
N GLY A 20 -5.01 5.36 -4.76
CA GLY A 20 -6.32 5.25 -5.40
C GLY A 20 -6.28 4.57 -6.78
N THR A 21 -7.44 4.39 -7.41
CA THR A 21 -7.48 3.90 -8.80
C THR A 21 -6.74 4.86 -9.73
N GLY A 22 -5.84 4.34 -10.55
CA GLY A 22 -5.04 5.13 -11.50
C GLY A 22 -3.82 5.82 -10.90
N GLY A 23 -3.64 5.70 -9.58
CA GLY A 23 -2.46 6.18 -8.89
C GLY A 23 -1.26 5.24 -8.98
N ASP A 24 -0.20 5.56 -8.25
CA ASP A 24 0.98 4.73 -8.11
C ASP A 24 1.63 4.89 -6.71
N GLU A 25 2.80 4.28 -6.52
CA GLU A 25 3.57 4.30 -5.27
C GLU A 25 4.16 5.68 -4.91
N PHE A 26 4.06 6.70 -5.76
CA PHE A 26 4.51 8.06 -5.45
C PHE A 26 3.39 8.93 -4.87
N ASP A 27 2.13 8.65 -5.22
CA ASP A 27 0.98 9.53 -4.95
C ASP A 27 0.81 9.94 -3.49
N LEU A 28 0.94 8.99 -2.57
CA LEU A 28 0.65 9.22 -1.16
C LEU A 28 1.90 9.58 -0.34
N LEU A 29 3.09 9.61 -0.94
CA LEU A 29 4.32 9.98 -0.22
C LEU A 29 4.21 11.37 0.45
N PRO A 30 3.73 12.44 -0.24
CA PRO A 30 3.58 13.74 0.40
C PRO A 30 2.58 13.71 1.57
N LEU A 31 1.55 12.86 1.50
CA LEU A 31 0.61 12.68 2.61
C LEU A 31 1.28 11.96 3.79
N GLY A 32 2.07 10.91 3.52
CA GLY A 32 2.83 10.20 4.55
C GLY A 32 3.78 11.12 5.31
N GLU A 33 4.52 11.96 4.58
CA GLU A 33 5.41 12.98 5.17
C GLU A 33 4.65 14.02 6.00
N ALA A 34 3.50 14.48 5.51
CA ALA A 34 2.66 15.44 6.24
C ALA A 34 2.02 14.85 7.50
N LEU A 35 1.72 13.54 7.52
CA LEU A 35 1.20 12.85 8.69
C LEU A 35 2.26 12.70 9.78
N ASN A 36 3.47 12.24 9.39
CA ASN A 36 4.61 12.21 10.29
C ASN A 36 5.94 12.05 9.52
N GLU A 37 6.75 13.10 9.50
CA GLU A 37 8.06 13.10 8.83
C GLU A 37 9.09 12.14 9.46
N ASN A 38 8.85 11.66 10.68
CA ASN A 38 9.78 10.76 11.38
C ASN A 38 9.45 9.28 11.20
N TYR A 39 8.28 8.94 10.63
CA TYR A 39 7.88 7.55 10.44
C TYR A 39 8.53 6.98 9.18
N HIS A 40 8.74 5.66 9.16
CA HIS A 40 9.09 5.00 7.89
C HIS A 40 7.89 5.07 6.95
N LEU A 41 8.13 5.18 5.66
CA LEU A 41 7.08 5.12 4.63
C LEU A 41 7.30 3.91 3.73
N LEU A 42 6.30 3.03 3.64
CA LEU A 42 6.24 1.94 2.66
C LEU A 42 5.07 2.19 1.72
N SER A 43 5.34 2.70 0.51
CA SER A 43 4.31 2.98 -0.49
C SER A 43 4.32 1.92 -1.58
N ILE A 44 3.18 1.30 -1.87
CA ILE A 44 3.12 0.04 -2.64
C ILE A 44 2.23 0.22 -3.88
N ARG A 45 2.69 -0.15 -5.08
CA ARG A 45 1.84 -0.15 -6.29
C ARG A 45 0.98 -1.40 -6.36
N GLY A 46 -0.32 -1.21 -6.63
CA GLY A 46 -1.24 -2.29 -6.95
C GLY A 46 -0.83 -3.07 -8.21
N GLN A 47 -1.14 -4.37 -8.26
CA GLN A 47 -0.70 -5.29 -9.32
C GLN A 47 -1.72 -5.44 -10.46
N VAL A 48 -2.90 -4.82 -10.34
CA VAL A 48 -3.96 -4.90 -11.35
C VAL A 48 -3.92 -3.65 -12.23
N SER A 49 -4.06 -3.83 -13.55
CA SER A 49 -4.24 -2.73 -14.50
C SER A 49 -5.65 -2.78 -15.09
N GLU A 50 -6.45 -1.75 -14.84
CA GLU A 50 -7.77 -1.55 -15.45
C GLU A 50 -7.65 -0.44 -16.49
N ASN A 51 -7.55 -0.80 -17.77
CA ASN A 51 -7.36 0.15 -18.87
C ASN A 51 -6.13 1.07 -18.69
N GLY A 52 -5.04 0.54 -18.15
CA GLY A 52 -3.81 1.30 -17.86
C GLY A 52 -3.78 1.97 -16.49
N MET A 53 -4.88 1.96 -15.74
CA MET A 53 -4.93 2.48 -14.37
C MET A 53 -4.54 1.42 -13.35
N ASN A 54 -3.55 1.69 -12.51
CA ASN A 54 -3.17 0.75 -11.45
C ASN A 54 -4.28 0.64 -10.39
N ARG A 55 -4.46 -0.58 -9.87
CA ARG A 55 -5.42 -0.97 -8.83
C ARG A 55 -4.85 -2.10 -7.99
N TYR A 56 -5.38 -2.28 -6.77
CA TYR A 56 -5.01 -3.42 -5.92
C TYR A 56 -5.75 -4.71 -6.31
N PHE A 57 -6.99 -4.58 -6.76
CA PHE A 57 -7.85 -5.71 -7.12
C PHE A 57 -8.81 -5.33 -8.25
N LYS A 58 -9.31 -6.35 -8.94
CA LYS A 58 -10.30 -6.22 -10.03
C LYS A 58 -11.68 -5.83 -9.50
N ARG A 59 -12.45 -5.17 -10.37
CA ARG A 59 -13.88 -4.96 -10.17
C ARG A 59 -14.61 -5.38 -11.44
N LEU A 60 -15.85 -5.86 -11.29
CA LEU A 60 -16.73 -6.25 -12.39
C LEU A 60 -17.51 -5.04 -12.93
N GLY A 61 -17.59 -3.97 -12.14
CA GLY A 61 -18.21 -2.71 -12.48
C GLY A 61 -17.98 -1.69 -11.35
N GLU A 62 -18.46 -0.47 -11.52
CA GLU A 62 -18.38 0.54 -10.46
C GLU A 62 -19.15 0.06 -9.22
N GLY A 63 -18.47 0.02 -8.06
CA GLY A 63 -19.03 -0.49 -6.81
C GLY A 63 -19.26 -2.00 -6.75
N VAL A 64 -18.93 -2.77 -7.79
CA VAL A 64 -19.08 -4.23 -7.84
C VAL A 64 -17.71 -4.88 -7.93
N TYR A 65 -17.23 -5.40 -6.80
CA TYR A 65 -15.89 -5.97 -6.70
C TYR A 65 -15.85 -7.43 -7.13
N ASP A 66 -14.71 -7.85 -7.68
CA ASP A 66 -14.40 -9.25 -7.86
C ASP A 66 -13.87 -9.77 -6.50
N GLU A 67 -14.73 -10.41 -5.71
CA GLU A 67 -14.41 -10.83 -4.34
C GLU A 67 -13.30 -11.89 -4.29
N GLU A 68 -13.20 -12.75 -5.31
CA GLU A 68 -12.13 -13.75 -5.41
C GLU A 68 -10.78 -13.06 -5.65
N ASP A 69 -10.73 -12.12 -6.60
CA ASP A 69 -9.51 -11.34 -6.85
C ASP A 69 -9.15 -10.45 -5.67
N LEU A 70 -10.13 -9.84 -4.99
CA LEU A 70 -9.94 -9.06 -3.77
C LEU A 70 -9.28 -9.91 -2.67
N ALA A 71 -9.83 -11.10 -2.38
CA ALA A 71 -9.27 -11.99 -1.36
C ALA A 71 -7.86 -12.46 -1.72
N PHE A 72 -7.64 -12.83 -2.99
CA PHE A 72 -6.34 -13.24 -3.50
C PHE A 72 -5.29 -12.12 -3.37
N ARG A 73 -5.62 -10.91 -3.84
CA ARG A 73 -4.71 -9.76 -3.82
C ARG A 73 -4.49 -9.22 -2.42
N GLY A 74 -5.49 -9.30 -1.54
CA GLY A 74 -5.31 -8.99 -0.12
C GLY A 74 -4.28 -9.92 0.54
N GLN A 75 -4.33 -11.22 0.24
CA GLN A 75 -3.36 -12.17 0.77
C GLN A 75 -1.95 -11.98 0.16
N GLU A 76 -1.87 -11.64 -1.13
CA GLU A 76 -0.62 -11.28 -1.80
C GLU A 76 0.01 -10.03 -1.17
N LEU A 77 -0.77 -8.98 -0.95
CA LEU A 77 -0.33 -7.74 -0.31
C LEU A 77 0.14 -7.98 1.12
N LEU A 78 -0.61 -8.75 1.91
CA LEU A 78 -0.22 -9.11 3.29
C LEU A 78 1.11 -9.88 3.31
N THR A 79 1.29 -10.81 2.38
CA THR A 79 2.55 -11.57 2.26
C THR A 79 3.70 -10.63 1.96
N PHE A 80 3.52 -9.74 0.98
CA PHE A 80 4.52 -8.75 0.63
C PHE A 80 4.86 -7.79 1.78
N ILE A 81 3.87 -7.33 2.55
CA ILE A 81 4.11 -6.44 3.70
C ILE A 81 4.96 -7.15 4.77
N LYS A 82 4.73 -8.44 5.02
CA LYS A 82 5.56 -9.24 5.95
C LYS A 82 7.00 -9.38 5.45
N GLU A 83 7.17 -9.70 4.16
CA GLU A 83 8.50 -9.77 3.55
C GLU A 83 9.22 -8.41 3.58
N ALA A 84 8.48 -7.31 3.38
CA ALA A 84 9.02 -5.96 3.47
C ALA A 84 9.43 -5.60 4.90
N ALA A 85 8.64 -5.98 5.91
CA ALA A 85 8.97 -5.80 7.32
C ALA A 85 10.29 -6.49 7.68
N GLU A 86 10.47 -7.74 7.24
CA GLU A 86 11.73 -8.47 7.43
C GLU A 86 12.89 -7.83 6.66
N ARG A 87 12.66 -7.39 5.41
CA ARG A 87 13.70 -6.81 4.55
C ARG A 87 14.20 -5.46 5.06
N TYR A 88 13.29 -4.62 5.55
CA TYR A 88 13.57 -3.25 5.95
C TYR A 88 13.67 -3.07 7.47
N ASP A 89 13.59 -4.18 8.22
CA ASP A 89 13.73 -4.23 9.68
C ASP A 89 12.80 -3.25 10.42
N PHE A 90 11.53 -3.18 9.99
CA PHE A 90 10.51 -2.41 10.70
C PHE A 90 9.55 -3.31 11.49
N ASP A 91 9.04 -2.78 12.60
CA ASP A 91 8.08 -3.48 13.45
C ASP A 91 6.68 -3.45 12.82
N ILE A 92 6.24 -4.58 12.26
CA ILE A 92 4.93 -4.72 11.62
C ILE A 92 3.76 -4.48 12.58
N GLU A 93 3.93 -4.74 13.88
CA GLU A 93 2.89 -4.52 14.89
C GLU A 93 2.67 -3.03 15.19
N LYS A 94 3.64 -2.18 14.80
CA LYS A 94 3.51 -0.72 14.84
C LYS A 94 3.13 -0.12 13.49
N ALA A 95 2.96 -0.94 12.45
CA ALA A 95 2.60 -0.43 11.14
C ALA A 95 1.16 0.12 11.12
N VAL A 96 0.95 1.21 10.39
CA VAL A 96 -0.37 1.83 10.19
C VAL A 96 -0.65 1.88 8.69
N LEU A 97 -1.79 1.33 8.28
CA LEU A 97 -2.26 1.40 6.90
C LEU A 97 -2.89 2.77 6.63
N VAL A 98 -2.47 3.42 5.55
CA VAL A 98 -3.03 4.67 5.05
C VAL A 98 -3.44 4.47 3.60
N GLY A 99 -4.72 4.22 3.38
CA GLY A 99 -5.27 3.97 2.05
C GLY A 99 -6.13 5.13 1.55
N PHE A 100 -6.17 5.34 0.24
CA PHE A 100 -7.14 6.23 -0.42
C PHE A 100 -7.98 5.49 -1.46
N SER A 101 -9.31 5.66 -1.41
CA SER A 101 -10.26 5.11 -2.38
C SER A 101 -10.06 3.59 -2.57
N ASN A 102 -9.57 3.12 -3.72
CA ASN A 102 -9.29 1.70 -3.94
C ASN A 102 -8.30 1.10 -2.93
N GLY A 103 -7.27 1.85 -2.52
CA GLY A 103 -6.34 1.39 -1.49
C GLY A 103 -6.90 1.39 -0.07
N SER A 104 -8.07 2.00 0.17
CA SER A 104 -8.78 1.94 1.47
C SER A 104 -9.69 0.73 1.62
N ILE A 105 -9.97 0.00 0.52
CA ILE A 105 -10.90 -1.13 0.45
C ILE A 105 -10.10 -2.42 0.55
#